data_AF-A0A063ZBS1-F1
#
_entry.id   AF-A0A063ZBS1-F1
#
_cell.length_a   1.000
_cell.length_b   1.000
_cell.length_c   1.000
_cell.angle_alpha   90.00
_cell.angle_beta   90.00
_cell.angle_gamma   90.00
#
_symmetry.space_group_name_H-M   'P 1'
#
loop_
_entity.id
_entity.type
_entity.pdbx_description
1 polymer ?
#
loop_
_entity_poly.entity_id
_entity_poly.type
_entity_poly.pdbx_seq_one_letter_code
_entity_poly.pdbx_strand_id
1 'polypeptide(L)'
;DIRAGKISVLELQNSIDKVPQSICRISEDGDESQGIRCLLDFSRIDDMQKIMAVKHQILQMQDASLPISALLAFDISAMTDAEVSEIIQGMPNATIMTVNETIVSFRSNSLDLLDINLADRTIVEDMVKRLLEPLILSCLARPVSGYDILREINEHFHVLVPMARIYSYLYDLEKRDFLET
;
A
#
# COMPACT_ATOMS: atom_id res chain seq x y z
N ASP A 1 -4.50 20.01 -22.25
CA ASP A 1 -3.72 19.22 -23.23
C ASP A 1 -2.83 18.21 -22.52
N ILE A 2 -3.19 16.93 -22.58
CA ILE A 2 -2.42 15.77 -22.07
C ILE A 2 -1.43 15.34 -23.16
N ARG A 3 -0.77 16.31 -23.79
CA ARG A 3 0.02 16.12 -25.02
C ARG A 3 1.47 16.51 -24.75
N ALA A 4 2.23 15.58 -24.16
CA ALA A 4 3.69 15.50 -24.28
C ALA A 4 4.29 14.29 -23.54
N GLY A 5 3.54 13.59 -22.68
CA GLY A 5 4.07 12.39 -22.00
C GLY A 5 3.97 11.17 -22.91
N LYS A 6 5.08 10.69 -23.46
CA LYS A 6 5.17 9.45 -24.24
C LYS A 6 5.00 8.25 -23.30
N ILE A 7 3.77 7.77 -23.10
CA ILE A 7 3.51 6.55 -22.34
C ILE A 7 3.92 5.36 -23.22
N SER A 8 4.95 4.62 -22.79
CA SER A 8 5.39 3.40 -23.45
C SER A 8 5.00 2.21 -22.60
N VAL A 9 4.17 1.31 -23.16
CA VAL A 9 3.78 0.06 -22.51
C VAL A 9 4.64 -1.06 -23.07
N LEU A 10 5.37 -1.76 -22.20
CA LEU A 10 6.24 -2.87 -22.55
C LEU A 10 5.78 -4.11 -21.80
N GLU A 11 5.51 -5.20 -22.52
CA GLU A 11 5.20 -6.49 -21.91
C GLU A 11 6.51 -7.23 -21.61
N LEU A 12 6.73 -7.54 -20.32
CA LEU A 12 8.04 -8.01 -19.81
C LEU A 12 8.16 -9.53 -19.68
N GLN A 13 7.12 -10.30 -20.05
CA GLN A 13 7.03 -11.75 -19.79
C GLN A 13 8.25 -12.57 -20.24
N ASN A 14 9.01 -12.10 -21.25
CA ASN A 14 10.24 -12.78 -21.73
C ASN A 14 11.43 -11.82 -21.91
N SER A 15 11.38 -10.65 -21.30
CA SER A 15 12.30 -9.55 -21.61
C SER A 15 12.67 -8.69 -20.39
N ILE A 16 12.46 -9.22 -19.17
CA ILE A 16 12.82 -8.54 -17.92
C ILE A 16 14.27 -8.03 -17.93
N ASP A 17 15.21 -8.81 -18.47
CA ASP A 17 16.63 -8.44 -18.58
C ASP A 17 16.88 -7.22 -19.49
N LYS A 18 15.91 -6.87 -20.35
CA LYS A 18 15.97 -5.74 -21.27
C LYS A 18 15.31 -4.48 -20.72
N VAL A 19 14.68 -4.54 -19.54
CA VAL A 19 14.11 -3.36 -18.86
C VAL A 19 15.13 -2.22 -18.74
N PRO A 20 16.36 -2.46 -18.23
CA PRO A 20 17.36 -1.41 -18.06
C PRO A 20 17.76 -0.76 -19.40
N GLN A 21 17.98 -1.59 -20.42
CA GLN A 21 18.31 -1.12 -21.77
C GLN A 21 17.17 -0.32 -22.40
N SER A 22 15.92 -0.73 -22.15
CA SER A 22 14.73 0.00 -22.60
C SER A 22 14.63 1.37 -21.93
N ILE A 23 14.91 1.44 -20.63
CA ILE A 23 14.94 2.71 -19.88
C ILE A 23 16.02 3.65 -20.46
N CYS A 24 17.24 3.15 -20.68
CA CYS A 24 18.32 3.94 -21.29
C CYS A 24 17.95 4.45 -22.69
N ARG A 25 17.38 3.61 -23.55
CA ARG A 25 16.93 4.04 -24.89
C ARG A 25 15.86 5.11 -24.84
N ILE A 26 14.88 4.97 -23.93
CA ILE A 26 13.82 5.97 -23.76
C ILE A 26 14.39 7.28 -23.18
N SER A 27 15.45 7.19 -22.36
CA SER A 27 16.20 8.34 -21.86
C SER A 27 16.90 9.10 -22.98
N GLU A 28 17.54 8.38 -23.91
CA GLU A 28 18.31 8.96 -25.01
C GLU A 28 17.40 9.59 -26.08
N ASP A 29 16.19 9.04 -26.27
CA ASP A 29 15.19 9.54 -27.23
C ASP A 29 14.36 10.73 -26.67
N GLY A 30 14.50 11.07 -25.39
CA GLY A 30 13.71 12.07 -24.68
C GLY A 30 14.42 13.43 -24.54
N ASP A 31 13.66 14.48 -24.26
CA ASP A 31 14.21 15.77 -23.84
C ASP A 31 14.87 15.58 -22.44
N GLU A 32 16.13 15.98 -22.26
CA GLU A 32 16.89 15.83 -20.99
C GLU A 32 16.19 16.42 -19.75
N SER A 33 15.19 17.27 -19.97
CA SER A 33 14.38 17.90 -18.91
C SER A 33 13.20 17.06 -18.40
N GLN A 34 12.81 15.98 -19.10
CA GLN A 34 11.70 15.12 -18.70
C GLN A 34 12.20 13.81 -18.07
N GLY A 35 12.07 13.71 -16.74
CA GLY A 35 12.33 12.47 -16.02
C GLY A 35 11.45 11.31 -16.48
N ILE A 36 12.02 10.10 -16.50
CA ILE A 36 11.34 8.87 -16.90
C ILE A 36 10.49 8.37 -15.75
N ARG A 37 9.24 8.00 -16.05
CA ARG A 37 8.33 7.36 -15.09
C ARG A 37 7.99 5.96 -15.58
N CYS A 38 8.39 4.96 -14.82
CA CYS A 38 8.19 3.56 -15.14
C CYS A 38 7.09 2.96 -14.26
N LEU A 39 6.22 2.15 -14.85
CA LEU A 39 5.35 1.22 -14.15
C LEU A 39 5.78 -0.18 -14.56
N LEU A 40 6.24 -0.99 -13.61
CA LEU A 40 6.76 -2.33 -13.83
C LEU A 40 5.90 -3.32 -13.04
N ASP A 41 5.18 -4.17 -13.77
CA ASP A 41 4.34 -5.22 -13.19
C ASP A 41 5.09 -6.56 -13.24
N PHE A 42 5.48 -7.05 -12.06
CA PHE A 42 6.16 -8.32 -11.87
C PHE A 42 5.24 -9.42 -11.36
N SER A 43 3.91 -9.20 -11.28
CA SER A 43 2.95 -10.19 -10.77
C SER A 43 2.98 -11.53 -11.51
N ARG A 44 3.46 -11.55 -12.75
CA ARG A 44 3.57 -12.75 -13.60
C ARG A 44 4.99 -13.31 -13.71
N ILE A 45 5.96 -12.77 -12.96
CA ILE A 45 7.36 -13.18 -13.01
C ILE A 45 7.70 -13.89 -11.71
N ASP A 46 8.05 -15.17 -11.80
CA ASP A 46 8.39 -16.04 -10.68
C ASP A 46 9.89 -16.04 -10.34
N ASP A 47 10.73 -15.46 -11.21
CA ASP A 47 12.17 -15.38 -11.01
C ASP A 47 12.55 -14.14 -10.18
N MET A 48 12.59 -14.33 -8.85
CA MET A 48 12.96 -13.29 -7.89
C MET A 48 14.38 -12.75 -8.12
N GLN A 49 15.33 -13.57 -8.58
CA GLN A 49 16.69 -13.11 -8.84
C GLN A 49 16.73 -12.08 -9.97
N LYS A 50 15.95 -12.30 -11.03
CA LYS A 50 15.83 -11.32 -12.13
C LYS A 50 15.12 -10.05 -11.70
N ILE A 51 14.06 -10.16 -10.91
CA ILE A 51 13.36 -9.01 -10.33
C ILE A 51 14.32 -8.15 -9.51
N MET A 52 15.08 -8.78 -8.61
CA MET A 52 16.06 -8.08 -7.78
C MET A 52 17.19 -7.47 -8.62
N ALA A 53 17.65 -8.15 -9.68
CA ALA A 53 18.64 -7.58 -10.58
C ALA A 53 18.15 -6.29 -11.27
N VAL A 54 16.90 -6.28 -11.76
CA VAL A 54 16.29 -5.07 -12.34
C VAL A 54 16.16 -3.97 -11.31
N LYS A 55 15.68 -4.29 -10.10
CA LYS A 55 15.56 -3.32 -9.01
C LYS A 55 16.91 -2.65 -8.71
N HIS A 56 17.96 -3.44 -8.50
CA HIS A 56 19.29 -2.92 -8.21
C HIS A 56 19.82 -2.02 -9.32
N GLN A 57 19.56 -2.38 -10.59
CA GLN A 57 19.96 -1.54 -11.72
C GLN A 57 19.19 -0.22 -11.78
N ILE A 58 17.89 -0.21 -11.46
CA ILE A 58 17.10 1.04 -11.38
C ILE A 58 17.64 1.94 -10.26
N LEU A 59 17.93 1.37 -9.08
CA LEU A 59 18.53 2.13 -7.98
C LEU A 59 19.90 2.72 -8.37
N GLN A 60 20.77 1.92 -9.02
CA GLN A 60 22.06 2.40 -9.52
C GLN A 60 21.91 3.55 -10.53
N MET A 61 20.91 3.49 -11.41
CA MET A 61 20.62 4.59 -12.34
C MET A 61 20.16 5.85 -11.60
N GLN A 62 19.31 5.71 -10.58
CA GLN A 62 18.87 6.83 -9.73
C GLN A 62 20.05 7.47 -8.98
N ASP A 63 20.94 6.65 -8.42
CA ASP A 63 22.17 7.12 -7.75
C ASP A 63 23.11 7.84 -8.72
N ALA A 64 23.15 7.38 -9.99
CA ALA A 64 23.87 8.05 -11.08
C ALA A 64 23.18 9.34 -11.57
N SER A 65 22.20 9.87 -10.82
CA SER A 65 21.44 11.09 -11.11
C SER A 65 20.60 11.05 -12.39
N LEU A 66 20.26 9.85 -12.90
CA LEU A 66 19.22 9.75 -13.92
C LEU A 66 17.85 10.06 -13.28
N PRO A 67 17.03 10.94 -13.88
CA PRO A 67 15.74 11.34 -13.33
C PRO A 67 14.67 10.26 -13.54
N ILE A 68 14.87 9.08 -12.97
CA ILE A 68 13.97 7.92 -13.10
C ILE A 68 13.10 7.78 -11.84
N SER A 69 11.80 7.66 -12.02
CA SER A 69 10.85 7.25 -10.99
C SER A 69 10.21 5.93 -11.40
N ALA A 70 10.17 4.93 -10.53
CA ALA A 70 9.60 3.63 -10.84
C ALA A 70 8.54 3.23 -9.80
N LEU A 71 7.40 2.70 -10.28
CA LEU A 71 6.43 1.97 -9.48
C LEU A 71 6.57 0.49 -9.84
N LEU A 72 6.89 -0.33 -8.84
CA LEU A 72 7.05 -1.77 -8.99
C LEU A 72 5.84 -2.46 -8.34
N ALA A 73 5.14 -3.31 -9.10
CA ALA A 73 3.99 -4.07 -8.63
C ALA A 73 4.35 -5.56 -8.51
N PHE A 74 3.93 -6.18 -7.41
CA PHE A 74 4.24 -7.57 -7.07
C PHE A 74 3.00 -8.26 -6.49
N ASP A 75 2.93 -9.58 -6.65
CA ASP A 75 2.02 -10.40 -5.85
C ASP A 75 2.72 -10.79 -4.54
N ILE A 76 2.37 -10.09 -3.46
CA ILE A 76 2.94 -10.33 -2.13
C ILE A 76 2.60 -11.73 -1.58
N SER A 77 1.50 -12.35 -2.05
CA SER A 77 1.09 -13.67 -1.55
C SER A 77 2.03 -14.80 -2.00
N ALA A 78 2.80 -14.55 -3.05
CA ALA A 78 3.80 -15.47 -3.58
C ALA A 78 5.21 -15.23 -3.00
N MET A 79 5.38 -14.30 -2.06
CA MET A 79 6.67 -13.88 -1.52
C MET A 79 6.88 -14.29 -0.07
N THR A 80 8.15 -14.49 0.30
CA THR A 80 8.61 -14.64 1.68
C THR A 80 8.89 -13.28 2.33
N ASP A 81 8.87 -13.22 3.67
CA ASP A 81 9.18 -12.00 4.43
C ASP A 81 10.58 -11.43 4.09
N ALA A 82 11.55 -12.31 3.83
CA ALA A 82 12.90 -11.93 3.44
C ALA A 82 12.91 -11.22 2.09
N GLU A 83 12.18 -11.74 1.10
CA GLU A 83 12.07 -11.14 -0.23
C GLU A 83 11.32 -9.80 -0.18
N VAL A 84 10.26 -9.69 0.63
CA VAL A 84 9.53 -8.43 0.82
C VAL A 84 10.44 -7.37 1.42
N SER A 85 11.18 -7.72 2.47
CA SER A 85 12.18 -6.84 3.08
C SER A 85 13.23 -6.40 2.05
N GLU A 86 13.74 -7.35 1.26
CA GLU A 86 14.73 -7.06 0.22
C GLU A 86 14.18 -6.14 -0.86
N ILE A 87 12.91 -6.26 -1.29
CA ILE A 87 12.28 -5.38 -2.27
C ILE A 87 12.07 -3.96 -1.72
N ILE A 88 11.69 -3.82 -0.46
CA ILE A 88 11.45 -2.50 0.15
C ILE A 88 12.76 -1.73 0.39
N GLN A 89 13.86 -2.44 0.65
CA GLN A 89 15.16 -1.82 0.95
C GLN A 89 15.62 -0.88 -0.17
N GLY A 90 15.94 0.37 0.15
CA GLY A 90 16.40 1.37 -0.83
C GLY A 90 15.28 2.00 -1.67
N MET A 91 14.02 1.58 -1.51
CA MET A 91 12.87 2.29 -2.09
C MET A 91 12.38 3.36 -1.10
N PRO A 92 12.32 4.64 -1.48
CA PRO A 92 11.92 5.71 -0.56
C PRO A 92 10.44 5.61 -0.20
N ASN A 93 9.61 5.04 -1.07
CA ASN A 93 8.21 4.77 -0.81
C ASN A 93 7.85 3.35 -1.22
N ALA A 94 7.10 2.63 -0.39
CA ALA A 94 6.47 1.37 -0.74
C ALA A 94 4.97 1.47 -0.49
N THR A 95 4.14 0.90 -1.37
CA THR A 95 2.69 0.85 -1.14
C THR A 95 2.21 -0.58 -1.29
N ILE A 96 1.59 -1.12 -0.25
CA ILE A 96 0.98 -2.46 -0.25
C ILE A 96 -0.52 -2.28 -0.41
N MET A 97 -1.09 -2.97 -1.39
CA MET A 97 -2.53 -3.01 -1.62
C MET A 97 -3.03 -4.43 -1.35
N THR A 98 -3.97 -4.56 -0.42
CA THR A 98 -4.60 -5.86 -0.13
C THR A 98 -5.87 -6.05 -0.96
N VAL A 99 -6.34 -7.30 -1.06
CA VAL A 99 -7.58 -7.68 -1.78
C VAL A 99 -8.81 -6.93 -1.25
N ASN A 100 -8.77 -6.45 -0.01
CA ASN A 100 -9.85 -5.68 0.64
C ASN A 100 -9.69 -4.17 0.45
N GLU A 101 -9.05 -3.72 -0.64
CA GLU A 101 -8.82 -2.30 -1.00
C GLU A 101 -8.02 -1.49 0.02
N THR A 102 -7.40 -2.14 1.02
CA THR A 102 -6.59 -1.43 2.02
C THR A 102 -5.25 -1.07 1.39
N ILE A 103 -4.98 0.24 1.28
CA ILE A 103 -3.73 0.81 0.75
C ILE A 103 -2.86 1.26 1.93
N VAL A 104 -1.71 0.61 2.12
CA VAL A 104 -0.72 0.98 3.14
C VAL A 104 0.48 1.59 2.43
N SER A 105 0.88 2.81 2.78
CA SER A 105 2.05 3.48 2.19
C SER A 105 3.13 3.72 3.25
N PHE A 106 4.35 3.31 2.94
CA PHE A 106 5.54 3.40 3.77
C PHE A 106 6.50 4.42 3.16
N ARG A 107 7.13 5.24 4.00
CA ARG A 107 8.27 6.11 3.63
C ARG A 107 9.52 5.60 4.34
N SER A 108 10.46 5.02 3.59
CA SER A 108 11.65 4.42 4.16
C SER A 108 12.75 5.45 4.36
N ASN A 109 12.96 5.87 5.61
CA ASN A 109 14.28 6.24 6.12
C ASN A 109 14.53 5.34 7.34
N SER A 110 15.45 4.37 7.22
CA SER A 110 15.83 3.35 8.22
C SER A 110 14.76 2.31 8.59
N LEU A 111 14.99 1.07 8.16
CA LEU A 111 14.20 -0.11 8.50
C LEU A 111 14.64 -0.67 9.87
N ASP A 112 13.96 -0.28 10.94
CA ASP A 112 13.74 -1.19 12.07
C ASP A 112 12.46 -1.99 11.74
N LEU A 113 12.66 -3.13 11.10
CA LEU A 113 11.63 -4.05 10.57
C LEU A 113 10.80 -4.78 11.65
N LEU A 114 10.71 -4.23 12.86
CA LEU A 114 9.99 -4.84 13.98
C LEU A 114 8.95 -3.93 14.64
N ASP A 115 8.77 -2.72 14.13
CA ASP A 115 7.66 -1.88 14.56
C ASP A 115 6.88 -1.45 13.32
N ILE A 116 5.95 -2.33 12.91
CA ILE A 116 4.88 -2.01 11.97
C ILE A 116 4.04 -0.93 12.65
N ASN A 117 4.52 0.32 12.64
CA ASN A 117 3.68 1.47 12.91
C ASN A 117 2.90 1.69 11.62
N LEU A 118 1.78 0.95 11.56
CA LEU A 118 0.61 1.20 10.73
C LEU A 118 0.40 2.71 10.60
N ALA A 119 0.00 3.15 9.41
CA ALA A 119 -0.37 4.52 9.03
C ALA A 119 -0.41 5.55 10.18
N ASP A 120 0.21 6.73 10.00
CA ASP A 120 0.21 7.83 10.98
C ASP A 120 -1.06 7.79 11.84
N ARG A 121 -0.87 7.65 13.15
CA ARG A 121 -1.96 7.43 14.13
C ARG A 121 -3.12 8.40 13.91
N THR A 122 -2.83 9.62 13.48
CA THR A 122 -3.84 10.63 13.14
C THR A 122 -4.76 10.20 11.99
N ILE A 123 -4.23 9.55 10.96
CA ILE A 123 -4.97 8.99 9.81
C ILE A 123 -5.82 7.80 10.24
N VAL A 124 -5.27 6.89 11.05
CA VAL A 124 -6.02 5.73 11.56
C VAL A 124 -7.17 6.19 12.45
N GLU A 125 -6.90 7.13 13.35
CA GLU A 125 -7.94 7.74 14.19
C GLU A 125 -9.03 8.43 13.36
N ASP A 126 -8.67 9.18 12.32
CA ASP A 126 -9.63 9.86 11.45
C ASP A 126 -10.45 8.88 10.60
N MET A 127 -9.85 7.77 10.15
CA MET A 127 -10.56 6.71 9.43
C MET A 127 -11.53 5.98 10.35
N VAL A 128 -11.10 5.58 11.55
CA VAL A 128 -11.97 4.92 12.54
C VAL A 128 -13.13 5.84 12.92
N LYS A 129 -12.90 7.14 13.13
CA LYS A 129 -13.96 8.11 13.42
C LYS A 129 -14.96 8.25 12.27
N ARG A 130 -14.49 8.21 11.02
CA ARG A 130 -15.32 8.34 9.81
C ARG A 130 -16.14 7.07 9.52
N LEU A 131 -15.57 5.90 9.80
CA LEU A 131 -16.16 4.59 9.52
C LEU A 131 -16.77 3.93 10.76
N LEU A 132 -16.92 4.67 11.85
CA LEU A 132 -17.33 4.11 13.14
C LEU A 132 -18.68 3.38 13.07
N GLU A 133 -19.66 3.96 12.39
CA GLU A 133 -20.99 3.35 12.24
C GLU A 133 -20.95 2.03 11.45
N PRO A 134 -20.33 1.96 10.25
CA PRO A 134 -20.06 0.68 9.58
C PRO A 134 -19.33 -0.35 10.43
N LEU A 135 -18.33 0.08 11.22
CA LEU A 135 -17.58 -0.82 12.11
C LEU A 135 -18.47 -1.40 13.21
N ILE A 136 -19.31 -0.58 13.83
CA ILE A 136 -20.29 -1.04 14.82
C ILE A 136 -21.24 -2.07 14.19
N LEU A 137 -21.80 -1.77 13.02
CA LEU A 137 -22.69 -2.69 12.31
C LEU A 137 -22.02 -4.02 11.96
N SER A 138 -20.74 -4.00 11.57
CA SER A 138 -19.96 -5.21 11.32
C SER A 138 -19.81 -6.08 12.57
N CYS A 139 -19.60 -5.46 13.75
CA CYS A 139 -19.48 -6.19 15.02
C CYS A 139 -20.80 -6.85 15.42
N LEU A 140 -21.93 -6.21 15.09
CA LEU A 140 -23.28 -6.69 15.37
C LEU A 140 -23.72 -7.89 14.51
N ALA A 141 -22.88 -8.37 13.59
CA ALA A 141 -23.09 -9.65 12.89
C ALA A 141 -23.14 -10.85 13.86
N ARG A 142 -22.73 -10.64 15.12
CA ARG A 142 -22.80 -11.59 16.22
C ARG A 142 -23.37 -10.90 17.48
N PRO A 143 -23.92 -11.64 18.45
CA PRO A 143 -24.36 -11.06 19.72
C PRO A 143 -23.16 -10.55 20.51
N VAL A 144 -23.04 -9.23 20.64
CA VAL A 144 -21.94 -8.56 21.35
C VAL A 144 -22.48 -7.38 22.16
N SER A 145 -21.80 -7.08 23.28
CA SER A 145 -22.12 -5.89 24.06
C SER A 145 -21.45 -4.64 23.47
N GLY A 146 -21.96 -3.44 23.79
CA GLY A 146 -21.28 -2.19 23.44
C GLY A 146 -19.85 -2.10 23.97
N TYR A 147 -19.55 -2.78 25.08
CA TYR A 147 -18.19 -2.90 25.62
C TYR A 147 -17.29 -3.78 24.75
N ASP A 148 -17.82 -4.90 24.24
CA ASP A 148 -17.06 -5.78 23.33
C ASP A 148 -16.69 -5.05 22.04
N ILE A 149 -17.59 -4.22 21.50
CA ILE A 149 -17.33 -3.39 20.31
C ILE A 149 -16.21 -2.38 20.59
N LEU A 150 -16.23 -1.71 21.75
CA LEU A 150 -15.17 -0.78 22.16
C LEU A 150 -13.82 -1.49 22.29
N ARG A 151 -13.82 -2.66 22.92
CA ARG A 151 -12.63 -3.48 23.10
C ARG A 151 -12.07 -3.92 21.76
N GLU A 152 -12.92 -4.40 20.86
CA GLU A 152 -12.52 -4.86 19.53
C GLU A 152 -11.91 -3.71 18.70
N ILE A 153 -12.49 -2.51 18.73
CA ILE A 153 -11.92 -1.34 18.04
C ILE A 153 -10.56 -0.96 18.65
N ASN A 154 -10.42 -1.00 19.97
CA ASN A 154 -9.16 -0.66 20.63
C ASN A 154 -8.07 -1.71 20.43
N GLU A 155 -8.42 -3.00 20.41
CA GLU A 155 -7.49 -4.10 20.18
C GLU A 155 -6.98 -4.11 18.72
N HIS A 156 -7.85 -3.84 17.75
CA HIS A 156 -7.48 -3.90 16.33
C HIS A 156 -6.88 -2.61 15.77
N PHE A 157 -7.30 -1.45 16.27
CA PHE A 157 -6.89 -0.15 15.72
C PHE A 157 -6.13 0.73 16.72
N HIS A 158 -6.05 0.34 17.99
CA HIS A 158 -5.44 1.14 19.07
C HIS A 158 -6.04 2.56 19.19
N VAL A 159 -7.32 2.69 18.81
CA VAL A 159 -8.10 3.94 18.87
C VAL A 159 -9.08 3.88 20.04
N LEU A 160 -9.04 4.91 20.88
CA LEU A 160 -10.02 5.12 21.94
C LEU A 160 -11.25 5.82 21.38
N VAL A 161 -12.37 5.10 21.34
CA VAL A 161 -13.66 5.67 20.96
C VAL A 161 -14.46 6.01 22.22
N PRO A 162 -15.10 7.19 22.30
CA PRO A 162 -15.98 7.52 23.42
C PRO A 162 -17.13 6.52 23.54
N MET A 163 -17.28 5.93 24.73
CA MET A 163 -18.36 4.98 25.03
C MET A 163 -19.74 5.53 24.65
N ALA A 164 -20.02 6.78 25.02
CA ALA A 164 -21.27 7.47 24.68
C ALA A 164 -21.60 7.39 23.19
N ARG A 165 -20.60 7.45 22.29
CA ARG A 165 -20.83 7.42 20.84
C ARG A 165 -21.31 6.06 20.36
N ILE A 166 -20.77 4.97 20.91
CA ILE A 166 -21.24 3.60 20.61
C ILE A 166 -22.65 3.41 21.15
N TYR A 167 -22.87 3.72 22.43
CA TYR A 167 -24.16 3.46 23.07
C TYR A 167 -25.29 4.35 22.52
N SER A 168 -25.03 5.59 22.13
CA SER A 168 -26.01 6.42 21.43
C SER A 168 -26.40 5.83 20.08
N TYR A 169 -25.44 5.29 19.32
CA TYR A 169 -25.75 4.66 18.04
C TYR A 169 -26.53 3.35 18.20
N LEU A 170 -26.15 2.50 19.16
CA LEU A 170 -26.89 1.27 19.48
C LEU A 170 -28.33 1.56 19.92
N TYR A 171 -28.51 2.59 20.77
CA TYR A 171 -29.84 3.05 21.20
C TYR A 171 -30.68 3.55 20.02
N ASP A 172 -30.08 4.28 19.08
CA ASP A 172 -30.77 4.75 17.88
C ASP A 172 -31.17 3.58 16.96
N LEU A 173 -30.36 2.51 16.88
CA LEU A 173 -30.70 1.29 16.14
C LEU A 173 -31.86 0.53 16.80
N GLU A 174 -31.80 0.35 18.12
CA GLU A 174 -32.87 -0.27 18.91
C GLU A 174 -34.19 0.50 18.76
N LYS A 175 -34.16 1.84 18.89
CA LYS A 175 -35.34 2.70 18.74
C LYS A 175 -35.97 2.64 17.34
N ARG A 176 -35.20 2.25 16.33
CA ARG A 176 -35.65 2.10 14.93
C ARG A 176 -35.99 0.65 14.58
N ASP A 177 -36.05 -0.24 15.56
CA ASP A 177 -36.34 -1.67 15.41
C ASP A 177 -35.31 -2.40 14.51
N PHE A 178 -34.06 -1.90 14.43
CA PHE A 178 -32.95 -2.55 13.72
C PHE A 178 -32.11 -3.47 14.61
N LEU A 179 -32.32 -3.42 15.92
CA LEU A 179 -31.60 -4.20 16.92
C LEU A 179 -32.57 -4.66 18.00
N GLU A 180 -32.49 -5.94 18.36
CA GLU A 180 -33.23 -6.54 19.47
C GLU A 180 -32.25 -6.89 20.59
N THR A 181 -32.67 -6.69 21.85
CA THR A 181 -31.86 -6.88 23.06
C THR A 181 -31.91 -8.29 23.62
#